data_AF-A0A7S0BXV2-F1
#
_entry.id   AF-A0A7S0BXV2-F1
#
_cell.length_a   1.000
_cell.length_b   1.000
_cell.length_c   1.000
_cell.angle_alpha   90.00
_cell.angle_beta   90.00
_cell.angle_gamma   90.00
#
_symmetry.space_group_name_H-M   'P 1'
#
loop_
_entity.id
_entity.type
_entity.pdbx_description
1 polymer ?
#
loop_
_entity_poly.entity_id
_entity_poly.type
_entity_poly.pdbx_seq_one_letter_code
_entity_poly.pdbx_strand_id
1 'polypeptide(L)'
;TVENKFNVCYKCRHVKYCSRECQVQHWKEGGHKGKCKILQKQKEESIEYNKNLCILNARICFNPACCRGEDKGEKFQHCSRCKAAIYCSQECQKVHYKEGHKKVCKTAYNYLEEADKLLQ
;
A
#
# COMPACT_ATOMS: atom_id res chain seq x y z
N THR A 1 35.44 -9.17 -7.81
CA THR A 1 34.96 -9.53 -6.46
C THR A 1 33.85 -10.56 -6.62
N VAL A 2 33.94 -11.71 -5.96
CA VAL A 2 32.88 -12.73 -6.03
C VAL A 2 31.72 -12.24 -5.17
N GLU A 3 30.59 -11.90 -5.78
CA GLU A 3 29.38 -11.53 -5.04
C GLU A 3 28.89 -12.73 -4.23
N ASN A 4 28.91 -12.60 -2.90
CA ASN A 4 28.45 -13.66 -2.02
C ASN A 4 26.92 -13.68 -2.01
N LYS A 5 26.32 -14.67 -2.67
CA LYS A 5 24.87 -14.78 -2.85
C LYS A 5 24.23 -15.46 -1.64
N PHE A 6 23.57 -14.67 -0.80
CA PHE A 6 22.83 -15.19 0.36
C PHE A 6 21.44 -15.73 -0.03
N ASN A 7 21.05 -16.83 0.60
CA ASN A 7 19.70 -17.37 0.54
C ASN A 7 18.80 -16.66 1.53
N VAL A 8 17.59 -16.27 1.11
CA VAL A 8 16.61 -15.63 1.99
C VAL A 8 15.53 -16.65 2.36
N CYS A 9 15.05 -16.63 3.61
CA CYS A 9 13.89 -17.43 3.98
C CYS A 9 12.69 -17.08 3.07
N TYR A 10 12.20 -18.04 2.28
CA TYR A 10 11.17 -17.77 1.28
C TYR A 10 9.86 -17.23 1.88
N LYS A 11 9.53 -17.68 3.10
CA LYS A 11 8.31 -17.30 3.83
C LYS A 11 8.37 -15.85 4.29
N CYS A 12 9.20 -15.56 5.30
CA CYS A 12 9.24 -14.24 5.90
C CYS A 12 10.07 -13.21 5.11
N ARG A 13 10.99 -13.67 4.24
CA ARG A 13 11.94 -12.84 3.48
C ARG A 13 12.82 -11.88 4.33
N HIS A 14 12.88 -12.10 5.64
CA HIS A 14 13.53 -11.17 6.58
C HIS A 14 14.92 -11.65 7.05
N VAL A 15 15.16 -12.97 7.04
CA VAL A 15 16.45 -13.56 7.49
C VAL A 15 17.20 -14.13 6.28
N LYS A 16 18.50 -13.84 6.23
CA LYS A 16 19.44 -14.30 5.20
C LYS A 16 20.34 -15.41 5.75
N TYR A 17 20.78 -16.32 4.89
CA TYR A 17 21.62 -17.47 5.21
C TYR A 17 22.69 -17.61 4.13
N CYS A 18 23.92 -17.90 4.54
CA CYS A 18 24.99 -18.23 3.58
C CYS A 18 24.73 -19.57 2.88
N SER A 19 24.02 -20.50 3.52
CA SER A 19 23.69 -21.82 2.95
C SER A 19 22.34 -22.36 3.42
N ARG A 20 21.90 -23.46 2.81
CA ARG A 20 20.66 -24.16 3.19
C ARG A 20 20.79 -24.84 4.55
N GLU A 21 21.98 -25.35 4.86
CA GLU A 21 22.31 -26.02 6.12
C GLU A 21 22.12 -25.06 7.29
N CYS A 22 22.68 -23.85 7.21
CA CYS A 22 22.49 -22.81 8.22
C CYS A 22 21.01 -22.43 8.40
N GLN A 23 20.23 -22.41 7.31
CA GLN A 23 18.79 -22.17 7.40
C GLN A 23 18.06 -23.29 8.14
N VAL A 24 18.39 -24.56 7.87
CA VAL A 24 17.75 -25.72 8.52
C VAL A 24 18.11 -25.78 10.01
N GLN A 25 19.36 -25.53 10.37
CA GLN A 25 19.80 -25.48 11.76
C GLN A 25 19.09 -24.35 12.53
N HIS A 26 19.06 -23.12 11.98
CA HIS A 26 18.33 -22.01 12.60
C HIS A 26 16.82 -22.31 12.71
N TRP A 27 16.25 -23.09 11.78
CA TRP A 27 14.86 -23.54 11.83
C TRP A 27 14.56 -24.51 12.97
N LYS A 28 15.43 -25.52 13.18
CA LYS A 28 15.22 -26.59 14.16
C LYS A 28 15.67 -26.20 15.57
N GLU A 29 16.87 -25.64 15.68
CA GLU A 29 17.54 -25.40 16.97
C GLU A 29 17.52 -23.93 17.34
N GLY A 30 17.74 -23.03 16.37
CA GLY A 30 17.84 -21.59 16.64
C GLY A 30 16.49 -20.86 16.76
N GLY A 31 15.37 -21.58 16.80
CA GLY A 31 14.05 -21.02 17.08
C GLY A 31 13.41 -20.21 15.93
N HIS A 32 13.97 -20.25 14.72
CA HIS A 32 13.40 -19.49 13.58
C HIS A 32 11.97 -19.94 13.24
N LYS A 33 11.59 -21.20 13.47
CA LYS A 33 10.23 -21.69 13.18
C LYS A 33 9.14 -20.84 13.84
N GLY A 34 9.34 -20.43 15.10
CA GLY A 34 8.42 -19.54 15.82
C GLY A 34 8.49 -18.11 15.29
N LYS A 35 9.70 -17.53 15.25
CA LYS A 35 9.93 -16.15 14.77
C LYS A 35 9.47 -15.93 13.33
N CYS A 36 9.58 -16.94 12.47
CA CYS A 36 9.19 -16.86 11.07
C CYS A 36 7.68 -16.63 10.90
N LYS A 37 6.83 -17.16 11.78
CA LYS A 37 5.38 -16.89 11.75
C LYS A 37 5.08 -15.43 12.08
N ILE A 38 5.73 -14.88 13.11
CA ILE A 38 5.58 -13.46 13.51
C ILE A 38 6.04 -12.55 12.37
N LEU A 39 7.20 -12.83 11.79
CA LEU A 39 7.75 -12.04 10.68
C LEU A 39 6.90 -12.13 9.40
N GLN A 40 6.23 -13.25 9.15
CA GLN A 40 5.25 -13.36 8.05
C GLN A 40 4.06 -12.43 8.29
N LYS A 41 3.48 -12.47 9.50
CA LYS A 41 2.36 -11.59 9.87
C LYS A 41 2.74 -10.11 9.76
N GLN A 42 3.89 -9.72 10.30
CA GLN A 42 4.39 -8.34 10.21
C GLN A 42 4.61 -7.91 8.76
N LYS A 43 5.11 -8.81 7.91
CA LYS A 43 5.24 -8.54 6.47
C LYS A 43 3.88 -8.34 5.81
N GLU A 44 2.89 -9.16 6.13
CA GLU A 44 1.52 -9.01 5.59
C GLU A 44 0.89 -7.68 6.04
N GLU A 45 0.99 -7.34 7.33
CA GLU A 45 0.54 -6.07 7.88
C GLU A 45 1.24 -4.87 7.21
N SER A 46 2.55 -4.97 6.98
CA SER A 46 3.31 -3.93 6.28
C SER A 46 2.93 -3.83 4.80
N ILE A 47 2.71 -4.96 4.11
CA ILE A 47 2.22 -4.97 2.73
C ILE A 47 0.86 -4.28 2.66
N GLU A 48 -0.04 -4.58 3.58
CA GLU A 48 -1.37 -4.00 3.62
C GLU A 48 -1.33 -2.49 3.92
N TYR A 49 -0.56 -2.07 4.92
CA TYR A 49 -0.33 -0.66 5.20
C TYR A 49 0.25 0.09 3.99
N ASN A 50 1.28 -0.46 3.35
CA ASN A 50 1.89 0.12 2.17
C ASN A 50 0.93 0.17 0.98
N LYS A 51 0.09 -0.85 0.77
CA LYS A 51 -0.95 -0.82 -0.28
C LYS A 51 -1.94 0.32 -0.04
N ASN A 52 -2.41 0.48 1.20
CA ASN A 52 -3.34 1.57 1.54
C ASN A 52 -2.71 2.95 1.29
N LEU A 53 -1.44 3.14 1.67
CA LEU A 53 -0.68 4.35 1.32
C LEU A 53 -0.46 4.51 -0.18
N CYS A 54 -0.15 3.42 -0.90
CA CYS A 54 0.08 3.44 -2.34
C CYS A 54 -1.19 3.80 -3.10
N ILE A 55 -2.38 3.35 -2.68
CA ILE A 55 -3.65 3.72 -3.32
C ILE A 55 -3.92 5.22 -3.19
N LEU A 56 -3.63 5.81 -2.02
CA LEU A 56 -3.80 7.25 -1.80
C LEU A 56 -2.83 8.10 -2.65
N ASN A 57 -1.63 7.58 -2.89
CA ASN A 57 -0.59 8.26 -3.70
C ASN A 57 -0.54 7.78 -5.15
N ALA A 58 -1.40 6.83 -5.53
CA ALA A 58 -1.46 6.33 -6.89
C ALA A 58 -2.04 7.43 -7.76
N ARG A 59 -1.23 7.92 -8.70
CA ARG A 59 -1.64 8.91 -9.69
C ARG A 59 -2.49 8.25 -10.78
N ILE A 60 -3.63 7.66 -10.39
CA ILE A 60 -4.59 6.96 -11.25
C ILE A 60 -6.00 7.57 -11.10
N CYS A 61 -6.79 7.54 -12.16
CA CYS A 61 -8.17 8.02 -12.11
C CYS A 61 -9.03 7.10 -11.23
N PHE A 62 -9.71 7.67 -10.24
CA PHE A 62 -10.53 6.92 -9.28
C PHE A 62 -11.87 6.44 -9.85
N ASN A 63 -12.25 6.85 -11.06
CA ASN A 63 -13.40 6.25 -11.74
C ASN A 63 -13.02 4.80 -12.15
N PRO A 64 -13.64 3.75 -11.58
CA PRO A 64 -13.25 2.37 -11.86
C PRO A 64 -13.42 1.97 -13.33
N ALA A 65 -14.35 2.60 -14.06
CA ALA A 65 -14.52 2.37 -15.49
C ALA A 65 -13.39 2.98 -16.34
N CYS A 66 -12.56 3.86 -15.76
CA CYS A 66 -11.43 4.51 -16.43
C CYS A 66 -10.08 3.95 -15.98
N CYS A 67 -9.76 4.02 -14.68
CA CYS A 67 -8.49 3.57 -14.10
C CYS A 67 -7.20 4.06 -14.79
N ARG A 68 -7.27 5.11 -15.62
CA ARG A 68 -6.12 5.64 -16.36
C ARG A 68 -5.07 6.21 -15.42
N GLY A 69 -3.80 5.87 -15.62
CA GLY A 69 -2.67 6.52 -14.95
C GLY A 69 -2.41 7.93 -15.47
N GLU A 70 -1.85 8.80 -14.63
CA GLU A 70 -1.43 10.14 -15.00
C GLU A 70 -0.06 10.11 -15.65
N ASP A 71 0.01 10.52 -16.92
CA ASP A 71 1.26 10.61 -17.66
C ASP A 71 2.08 11.84 -17.27
N LYS A 72 3.38 11.83 -17.64
CA LYS A 72 4.27 12.97 -17.39
C LYS A 72 3.74 14.24 -18.08
N GLY A 73 3.31 15.21 -17.28
CA GLY A 73 2.84 16.52 -17.76
C GLY A 73 1.33 16.69 -17.73
N GLU A 74 0.56 15.62 -17.52
CA GLU A 74 -0.86 15.74 -17.21
C GLU A 74 -1.06 16.19 -15.76
N LYS A 75 -2.20 16.85 -15.50
CA LYS A 75 -2.58 17.31 -14.15
C LYS A 75 -3.99 16.83 -13.81
N PHE A 76 -4.06 15.70 -13.14
CA PHE A 76 -5.30 15.16 -12.60
C PHE A 76 -5.80 16.05 -11.47
N GLN A 77 -7.13 16.14 -11.37
CA GLN A 77 -7.78 17.00 -10.38
C GLN A 77 -8.24 16.18 -9.19
N HIS A 78 -7.92 16.65 -8.00
CA HIS A 78 -8.42 16.06 -6.77
C HIS A 78 -9.90 16.43 -6.58
N CYS A 79 -10.67 15.53 -5.97
CA CYS A 79 -11.98 15.86 -5.44
C CYS A 79 -11.84 17.06 -4.51
N SER A 80 -12.51 18.17 -4.83
CA SER A 80 -12.37 19.43 -4.10
C SER A 80 -12.75 19.33 -2.63
N ARG A 81 -13.62 18.37 -2.28
CA ARG A 81 -14.11 18.15 -0.92
C ARG A 81 -13.20 17.22 -0.11
N CYS A 82 -13.08 15.95 -0.49
CA CYS A 82 -12.36 14.98 0.34
C CYS A 82 -10.85 14.92 0.08
N LYS A 83 -10.34 15.52 -1.02
CA LYS A 83 -8.93 15.47 -1.43
C LYS A 83 -8.30 14.07 -1.58
N ALA A 84 -9.05 13.00 -1.36
CA ALA A 84 -8.56 11.62 -1.33
C ALA A 84 -8.74 10.86 -2.66
N ALA A 85 -9.53 11.39 -3.59
CA ALA A 85 -9.74 10.80 -4.90
C ALA A 85 -9.28 11.79 -5.99
N ILE A 86 -8.63 11.28 -7.03
CA ILE A 86 -8.16 12.08 -8.17
C ILE A 86 -8.78 11.60 -9.48
N TYR A 87 -8.93 12.50 -10.43
CA TYR A 87 -9.62 12.24 -11.68
C TYR A 87 -8.88 12.86 -12.87
N CYS A 88 -8.83 12.13 -13.98
CA CYS A 88 -8.30 12.66 -15.24
C CYS A 88 -9.19 13.74 -15.85
N SER A 89 -10.49 13.74 -15.56
CA SER A 89 -11.46 14.70 -16.09
C SER A 89 -12.64 14.94 -15.14
N GLN A 90 -13.38 16.02 -15.37
CA GLN A 90 -14.58 16.35 -14.59
C GLN A 90 -15.71 15.34 -14.84
N GLU A 91 -15.79 14.76 -16.04
CA GLU A 91 -16.75 13.74 -16.42
C GLU A 91 -16.53 12.47 -15.59
N CYS A 92 -15.28 12.01 -15.48
CA CYS A 92 -14.93 10.85 -14.64
C CYS A 92 -15.31 11.09 -13.17
N GLN A 93 -15.08 12.29 -12.66
CA GLN A 93 -15.51 12.66 -11.31
C GLN A 93 -17.04 12.59 -11.17
N LYS A 94 -17.80 13.16 -12.10
CA LYS A 94 -19.28 13.21 -12.06
C LYS A 94 -19.89 11.80 -12.09
N VAL A 95 -19.39 10.92 -12.96
CA VAL A 95 -19.84 9.53 -13.06
C VAL A 95 -19.56 8.80 -11.76
N HIS A 96 -18.30 8.78 -11.31
CA HIS A 96 -17.92 8.10 -10.08
C HIS A 96 -18.66 8.65 -8.84
N TYR A 97 -18.93 9.96 -8.80
CA TYR A 97 -19.72 10.58 -7.74
C TYR A 97 -21.14 10.02 -7.63
N LYS A 98 -21.83 9.86 -8.78
CA LYS A 98 -23.18 9.29 -8.84
C LYS A 98 -23.20 7.80 -8.51
N GLU A 99 -22.20 7.05 -8.97
CA GLU A 99 -22.18 5.59 -8.86
C GLU A 99 -21.76 5.08 -7.48
N GLY A 100 -21.00 5.85 -6.69
CA GLY A 100 -20.66 5.41 -5.34
C GLY A 100 -19.82 6.37 -4.50
N HIS A 101 -19.02 7.23 -5.12
CA HIS A 101 -18.08 8.09 -4.39
C HIS A 101 -18.77 9.06 -3.42
N LYS A 102 -20.03 9.47 -3.64
CA LYS A 102 -20.74 10.39 -2.75
C LYS A 102 -20.69 10.00 -1.26
N LYS A 103 -20.91 8.72 -0.94
CA LYS A 103 -20.90 8.23 0.45
C LYS A 103 -19.48 8.26 1.03
N VAL A 104 -18.52 7.70 0.30
CA VAL A 104 -17.11 7.63 0.69
C VAL A 104 -16.49 9.02 0.83
N CYS A 105 -16.83 9.94 -0.06
CA CYS A 105 -16.39 11.34 -0.04
C CYS A 105 -16.79 12.05 1.25
N LYS A 106 -18.03 11.84 1.74
CA LYS A 106 -18.48 12.44 2.99
C LYS A 106 -17.69 11.91 4.18
N THR A 107 -17.53 10.58 4.25
CA THR A 107 -16.76 9.94 5.32
C THR A 107 -15.30 10.40 5.34
N ALA A 108 -14.63 10.40 4.19
CA ALA A 108 -13.24 10.86 4.07
C ALA A 108 -13.08 12.33 4.47
N TYR A 109 -14.01 13.19 4.05
CA TYR A 109 -14.01 14.60 4.46
C TYR A 109 -14.11 14.75 5.99
N ASN A 110 -15.04 14.03 6.63
CA ASN A 110 -15.18 14.08 8.09
C ASN A 110 -13.91 13.63 8.80
N TYR A 111 -13.23 12.57 8.33
CA TYR A 111 -11.98 12.14 8.93
C TYR A 111 -10.87 13.18 8.81
N LEU A 112 -10.77 13.88 7.67
CA LEU A 112 -9.81 14.96 7.50
C LEU A 112 -10.11 16.11 8.46
N GLU A 113 -11.38 16.51 8.59
CA GLU A 113 -11.76 17.55 9.55
C GLU A 113 -11.42 17.18 11.00
N GLU A 114 -11.67 15.95 11.43
CA GLU A 114 -11.29 15.52 12.79
C GLU A 114 -9.77 15.42 12.97
N ALA A 115 -9.03 14.99 11.95
CA ALA A 115 -7.57 14.94 11.99
C ALA A 115 -6.95 16.33 12.10
N ASP A 116 -7.45 17.31 11.35
CA ASP A 116 -6.97 18.69 11.40
C ASP A 116 -7.14 19.30 12.79
N LYS A 117 -8.22 18.97 13.52
CA LYS A 117 -8.42 19.41 14.91
C LYS A 117 -7.39 18.85 15.88
N LEU A 118 -6.86 17.66 15.62
CA LEU A 118 -5.86 17.01 16.49
C LEU A 118 -4.44 17.51 16.24
N LEU A 119 -4.19 18.08 15.06
CA LEU A 119 -2.87 18.54 14.61
C LEU A 119 -2.66 20.06 14.78
N GLN A 120 -3.72 20.80 15.16
CA GLN A 120 -3.68 22.22 15.53
C GLN A 120 -3.36 22.39 17.01
#